data_AF-G9ZNT8-F1
#
_entry.id   AF-G9ZNT8-F1
#
_cell.length_a   1.000
_cell.length_b   1.000
_cell.length_c   1.000
_cell.angle_alpha   90.00
_cell.angle_beta   90.00
_cell.angle_gamma   90.00
#
_symmetry.space_group_name_H-M   'P 1'
#
loop_
_entity.id
_entity.type
_entity.pdbx_description
1 polymer ?
#
loop_
_entity_poly.entity_id
_entity_poly.type
_entity_poly.pdbx_seq_one_letter_code
_entity_poly.pdbx_strand_id
1 'polypeptide(L)'
;PKGKSSAHNARIISKKHFFKLHVTGAKNEKVVAYRPANERYRKEAVSYAYHHMYKKHNPKYKITWNLYKENPSYCSKYVYLAYWRGTHHKAVKQRPGFWFISPHKMQTYFVKKPKDVASVRY
;
A
#
# COMPACT_ATOMS: atom_id res chain seq x y z
N PRO A 1 2.92 -34.70 -11.92
CA PRO A 1 2.62 -33.30 -12.32
C PRO A 1 2.39 -32.38 -11.10
N LYS A 2 3.43 -31.65 -10.65
CA LYS A 2 3.28 -30.65 -9.57
C LYS A 2 2.78 -29.33 -10.17
N GLY A 3 1.60 -28.89 -9.74
CA GLY A 3 0.97 -27.66 -10.25
C GLY A 3 1.86 -26.43 -10.05
N LYS A 4 1.95 -25.57 -11.08
CA LYS A 4 2.70 -24.30 -11.02
C LYS A 4 2.14 -23.46 -9.88
N SER A 5 2.93 -23.31 -8.81
CA SER A 5 2.61 -22.41 -7.69
C SER A 5 2.30 -21.02 -8.24
N SER A 6 1.16 -20.45 -7.84
CA SER A 6 0.77 -19.10 -8.23
C SER A 6 1.84 -18.12 -7.75
N ALA A 7 2.56 -17.47 -8.68
CA ALA A 7 3.65 -16.58 -8.33
C ALA A 7 3.21 -15.56 -7.24
N HIS A 8 3.90 -15.58 -6.10
CA HIS A 8 3.70 -14.59 -5.05
C HIS A 8 4.21 -13.23 -5.52
N ASN A 9 3.29 -12.43 -6.07
CA ASN A 9 3.57 -11.09 -6.60
C ASN A 9 4.00 -10.12 -5.49
N ALA A 10 3.51 -10.33 -4.27
CA ALA A 10 3.97 -9.60 -3.10
C ALA A 10 5.25 -10.23 -2.54
N ARG A 11 6.25 -9.39 -2.22
CA ARG A 11 7.53 -9.80 -1.63
C ARG A 11 7.81 -8.96 -0.40
N ILE A 12 8.30 -9.58 0.67
CA ILE A 12 8.87 -8.87 1.83
C ILE A 12 10.36 -8.66 1.55
N ILE A 13 10.79 -7.41 1.49
CA ILE A 13 12.19 -7.03 1.29
C ILE A 13 12.64 -6.07 2.39
N SER A 14 13.93 -6.11 2.74
CA SER A 14 14.47 -5.22 3.78
C SER A 14 14.52 -3.77 3.30
N LYS A 15 14.51 -2.80 4.23
CA LYS A 15 14.63 -1.37 3.90
C LYS A 15 15.85 -1.10 3.00
N LYS A 16 17.03 -1.64 3.36
CA LYS A 16 18.27 -1.50 2.57
C LYS A 16 18.10 -2.03 1.14
N HIS A 17 17.42 -3.16 0.97
CA HIS A 17 17.19 -3.76 -0.35
C HIS A 17 16.13 -2.98 -1.16
N PHE A 18 15.07 -2.48 -0.53
CA PHE A 18 14.08 -1.60 -1.18
C PHE A 18 14.74 -0.34 -1.74
N PHE A 19 15.54 0.36 -0.95
CA PHE A 19 16.26 1.54 -1.42
C PHE A 19 17.26 1.18 -2.54
N LYS A 20 18.01 0.07 -2.44
CA LYS A 20 18.90 -0.39 -3.52
C LYS A 20 18.16 -0.66 -4.86
N LEU A 21 16.91 -1.15 -4.82
CA LEU A 21 16.14 -1.46 -6.02
C LEU A 21 15.41 -0.25 -6.64
N HIS A 22 15.04 0.74 -5.82
CA HIS A 22 14.11 1.83 -6.21
C HIS A 22 14.70 3.23 -6.04
N VAL A 23 15.98 3.32 -5.74
CA VAL A 23 16.78 4.54 -5.81
C VAL A 23 17.98 4.21 -6.67
N THR A 24 17.90 4.55 -7.96
CA THR A 24 18.95 4.24 -8.92
C THR A 24 20.01 5.34 -8.99
N GLY A 25 19.73 6.51 -8.41
CA GLY A 25 20.58 7.70 -8.52
C GLY A 25 20.39 8.45 -9.84
N ALA A 26 19.38 8.09 -10.64
CA ALA A 26 19.02 8.85 -11.83
C ALA A 26 18.51 10.25 -11.45
N LYS A 27 19.02 11.28 -12.14
CA LYS A 27 18.66 12.69 -11.90
C LYS A 27 17.13 12.88 -11.96
N ASN A 28 16.59 13.57 -10.96
CA ASN A 28 15.18 13.88 -10.73
C ASN A 28 14.33 12.74 -10.12
N GLU A 29 14.91 11.60 -9.71
CA GLU A 29 14.18 10.62 -8.91
C GLU A 29 13.93 11.15 -7.48
N LYS A 30 12.66 11.15 -7.04
CA LYS A 30 12.27 11.57 -5.69
C LYS A 30 11.43 10.51 -4.99
N VAL A 31 11.98 9.94 -3.92
CA VAL A 31 11.24 9.05 -3.00
C VAL A 31 10.77 9.86 -1.79
N VAL A 32 9.47 9.82 -1.49
CA VAL A 32 8.86 10.48 -0.33
C VAL A 32 8.15 9.46 0.55
N ALA A 33 8.51 9.41 1.83
CA ALA A 33 7.90 8.56 2.82
C ALA A 33 6.94 9.38 3.70
N TYR A 34 5.65 9.04 3.61
CA TYR A 34 4.61 9.63 4.45
C TYR A 34 4.28 8.75 5.64
N ARG A 35 4.12 9.33 6.83
CA ARG A 35 3.72 8.63 8.06
C ARG A 35 2.35 9.13 8.55
N PRO A 36 1.31 8.28 8.57
CA PRO A 36 0.05 8.59 9.24
C PRO A 36 0.28 8.86 10.73
N ALA A 37 -0.36 9.89 11.27
CA ALA A 37 -0.05 10.39 12.61
C ALA A 37 -0.32 9.37 13.74
N ASN A 38 -1.48 8.71 13.71
CA ASN A 38 -1.90 7.76 14.73
C ASN A 38 -1.09 6.44 14.63
N GLU A 39 -0.38 6.08 15.70
CA GLU A 39 0.45 4.86 15.72
C GLU A 39 -0.33 3.56 15.70
N ARG A 40 -1.41 3.50 16.48
CA ARG A 40 -2.29 2.33 16.54
C ARG A 40 -2.79 1.96 15.14
N TYR A 41 -3.23 2.97 14.37
CA TYR A 41 -3.66 2.78 12.98
C TYR A 41 -2.55 2.28 12.05
N ARG A 42 -1.28 2.64 12.29
CA ARG A 42 -0.13 2.08 11.54
C ARG A 42 0.05 0.59 11.86
N LYS A 43 0.03 0.21 13.15
CA LYS A 43 0.20 -1.19 13.60
C LYS A 43 -0.94 -2.08 13.12
N GLU A 44 -2.19 -1.62 13.27
CA GLU A 44 -3.40 -2.30 12.79
C GLU A 44 -3.36 -2.54 11.28
N ALA A 45 -3.05 -1.52 10.47
CA ALA A 45 -2.97 -1.65 9.01
C ALA A 45 -1.84 -2.58 8.55
N VAL A 46 -0.66 -2.54 9.20
CA VAL A 46 0.47 -3.45 8.90
C VAL A 46 0.11 -4.89 9.24
N SER A 47 -0.49 -5.13 10.42
CA SER A 47 -0.98 -6.45 10.83
C SER A 47 -2.00 -7.00 9.82
N TYR A 48 -3.00 -6.20 9.46
CA TYR A 48 -4.01 -6.58 8.48
C TYR A 48 -3.40 -6.94 7.11
N ALA A 49 -2.49 -6.09 6.61
CA ALA A 49 -1.80 -6.32 5.35
C ALA A 49 -0.97 -7.60 5.35
N TYR A 50 -0.32 -7.94 6.46
CA TYR A 50 0.51 -9.15 6.57
C TYR A 50 -0.34 -10.42 6.70
N HIS A 51 -1.31 -10.45 7.62
CA HIS A 51 -2.09 -11.65 7.93
C HIS A 51 -3.18 -11.95 6.90
N HIS A 52 -3.93 -10.94 6.46
CA HIS A 52 -5.09 -11.14 5.57
C HIS A 52 -4.72 -10.92 4.10
N MET A 53 -4.00 -9.86 3.77
CA MET A 53 -3.76 -9.52 2.37
C MET A 53 -2.55 -10.27 1.76
N TYR A 54 -1.42 -10.36 2.49
CA TYR A 54 -0.20 -11.01 2.04
C TYR A 54 -0.25 -12.54 2.19
N LYS A 55 -0.45 -13.05 3.42
CA LYS A 55 -0.46 -14.50 3.69
C LYS A 55 -1.66 -15.23 3.08
N LYS A 56 -2.88 -14.67 3.23
CA LYS A 56 -4.13 -15.38 2.88
C LYS A 56 -4.60 -15.11 1.45
N HIS A 57 -4.63 -13.86 0.99
CA HIS A 57 -5.29 -13.52 -0.28
C HIS A 57 -4.35 -13.30 -1.48
N ASN A 58 -3.10 -12.84 -1.27
CA ASN A 58 -2.07 -12.62 -2.30
C ASN A 58 -2.65 -12.10 -3.65
N PRO A 59 -3.29 -10.92 -3.68
CA PRO A 59 -4.09 -10.48 -4.81
C PRO A 59 -3.26 -10.34 -6.10
N LYS A 60 -3.87 -10.68 -7.24
CA LYS A 60 -3.25 -10.47 -8.55
C LYS A 60 -3.10 -8.97 -8.81
N TYR A 61 -1.96 -8.55 -9.36
CA TYR A 61 -1.76 -7.15 -9.71
C TYR A 61 -2.60 -6.78 -10.94
N LYS A 62 -3.57 -5.88 -10.79
CA LYS A 62 -4.33 -5.27 -11.91
C LYS A 62 -4.94 -3.95 -11.46
N ILE A 63 -4.88 -2.94 -12.34
CA ILE A 63 -5.63 -1.70 -12.17
C ILE A 63 -7.13 -2.00 -12.32
N THR A 64 -7.94 -1.54 -11.37
CA THR A 64 -9.39 -1.75 -11.36
C THR A 64 -10.08 -0.66 -10.57
N TRP A 65 -11.31 -0.33 -10.95
CA TRP A 65 -12.14 0.66 -10.27
C TRP A 65 -12.90 0.10 -9.07
N ASN A 66 -13.02 -1.23 -8.94
CA ASN A 66 -13.72 -1.89 -7.84
C ASN A 66 -12.89 -1.77 -6.55
N LEU A 67 -13.13 -0.72 -5.76
CA LEU A 67 -12.26 -0.32 -4.65
C LEU A 67 -12.23 -1.36 -3.52
N TYR A 68 -13.40 -1.80 -3.05
CA TYR A 68 -13.52 -2.65 -1.85
C TYR A 68 -13.31 -4.15 -2.08
N LYS A 69 -13.18 -4.58 -3.34
CA LYS A 69 -12.86 -5.97 -3.73
C LYS A 69 -11.35 -6.18 -3.63
N GLU A 70 -10.87 -7.08 -2.78
CA GLU A 70 -9.41 -7.24 -2.53
C GLU A 70 -8.63 -7.75 -3.75
N ASN A 71 -9.23 -8.60 -4.58
CA ASN A 71 -8.58 -9.19 -5.75
C ASN A 71 -9.37 -8.84 -7.04
N PRO A 72 -8.75 -8.23 -8.05
CA PRO A 72 -7.34 -7.81 -8.12
C PRO A 72 -7.08 -6.46 -7.44
N SER A 73 -5.81 -6.17 -7.16
CA SER A 73 -5.38 -4.91 -6.54
C SER A 73 -4.18 -4.30 -7.27
N TYR A 74 -3.98 -3.00 -7.07
CA TYR A 74 -2.80 -2.24 -7.50
C TYR A 74 -2.20 -1.54 -6.28
N CYS A 75 -0.98 -1.00 -6.41
CA CYS A 75 -0.15 -0.56 -5.28
C CYS A 75 -0.89 0.34 -4.26
N SER A 76 -1.50 1.44 -4.70
CA SER A 76 -2.19 2.40 -3.84
C SER A 76 -3.52 1.89 -3.29
N LYS A 77 -4.29 1.11 -4.07
CA LYS A 77 -5.49 0.41 -3.58
C LYS A 77 -5.14 -0.60 -2.49
N TYR A 78 -4.05 -1.34 -2.62
CA TYR A 78 -3.60 -2.29 -1.59
C TYR A 78 -3.34 -1.58 -0.26
N VAL A 79 -2.61 -0.45 -0.29
CA VAL A 79 -2.36 0.37 0.90
C VAL A 79 -3.66 0.98 1.45
N TYR A 80 -4.56 1.46 0.59
CA TYR A 80 -5.87 1.96 1.02
C TYR A 80 -6.68 0.89 1.74
N LEU A 81 -6.78 -0.33 1.18
CA LEU A 81 -7.53 -1.43 1.77
C LEU A 81 -6.95 -1.90 3.11
N ALA A 82 -5.63 -1.92 3.25
CA ALA A 82 -4.95 -2.25 4.51
C ALA A 82 -5.34 -1.27 5.63
N TYR A 83 -5.34 0.03 5.36
CA TYR A 83 -5.81 1.04 6.33
C TYR A 83 -7.32 1.02 6.51
N TRP A 84 -8.10 0.83 5.45
CA TRP A 84 -9.57 0.78 5.51
C TRP A 84 -10.03 -0.37 6.39
N ARG A 85 -9.75 -1.63 6.02
CA ARG A 85 -10.19 -2.80 6.81
C ARG A 85 -9.47 -2.88 8.16
N GLY A 86 -8.14 -2.76 8.19
CA GLY A 86 -7.34 -2.96 9.40
C GLY A 86 -7.69 -2.02 10.55
N THR A 87 -8.03 -0.76 10.25
CA THR A 87 -8.37 0.26 11.27
C THR A 87 -9.88 0.44 11.46
N HIS A 88 -10.70 -0.51 10.99
CA HIS A 88 -12.17 -0.45 11.05
C HIS A 88 -12.71 0.86 10.46
N HIS A 89 -12.20 1.22 9.27
CA HIS A 89 -12.56 2.39 8.47
C HIS A 89 -12.11 3.76 9.04
N LYS A 90 -11.37 3.80 10.16
CA LYS A 90 -11.07 5.05 10.89
C LYS A 90 -9.88 5.85 10.36
N ALA A 91 -8.91 5.23 9.69
CA ALA A 91 -7.69 5.92 9.22
C ALA A 91 -7.85 6.65 7.87
N VAL A 92 -8.75 6.17 7.01
CA VAL A 92 -8.94 6.64 5.64
C VAL A 92 -10.41 6.95 5.35
N LYS A 93 -10.65 7.99 4.55
CA LYS A 93 -11.98 8.47 4.18
C LYS A 93 -12.67 7.44 3.28
N GLN A 94 -13.95 7.20 3.54
CA GLN A 94 -14.80 6.38 2.66
C GLN A 94 -14.88 7.00 1.27
N ARG A 95 -14.96 6.14 0.25
CA ARG A 95 -15.13 6.51 -1.16
C ARG A 95 -16.24 5.67 -1.81
N PRO A 96 -16.75 6.06 -2.98
CA PRO A 96 -17.63 5.21 -3.78
C PRO A 96 -16.99 3.84 -4.04
N GLY A 97 -17.82 2.79 -4.21
CA GLY A 97 -17.34 1.44 -4.49
C GLY A 97 -16.60 1.32 -5.85
N PHE A 98 -16.98 2.18 -6.80
CA PHE A 98 -16.30 2.38 -8.07
C PHE A 98 -15.43 3.65 -7.97
N TRP A 99 -14.15 3.50 -7.63
CA TRP A 99 -13.24 4.63 -7.40
C TRP A 99 -11.77 4.25 -7.57
N PHE A 100 -10.98 5.18 -8.12
CA PHE A 100 -9.53 5.04 -8.29
C PHE A 100 -8.74 5.79 -7.20
N ILE A 101 -7.82 5.09 -6.54
CA ILE A 101 -6.91 5.65 -5.54
C ILE A 101 -5.60 6.03 -6.23
N SER A 102 -5.40 7.30 -6.56
CA SER A 102 -4.16 7.74 -7.21
C SER A 102 -2.95 7.62 -6.26
N PRO A 103 -1.85 6.93 -6.65
CA PRO A 103 -0.65 6.84 -5.82
C PRO A 103 -0.09 8.20 -5.40
N HIS A 104 -0.04 9.17 -6.33
CA HIS A 104 0.51 10.50 -6.09
C HIS A 104 -0.35 11.38 -5.15
N LYS A 105 -1.63 11.01 -4.97
CA LYS A 105 -2.57 11.71 -4.08
C LYS A 105 -2.87 10.90 -2.81
N MET A 106 -2.08 9.85 -2.50
CA MET A 106 -2.38 8.88 -1.44
C MET A 106 -2.64 9.54 -0.07
N GLN A 107 -1.83 10.54 0.29
CA GLN A 107 -1.94 11.38 1.48
C GLN A 107 -3.30 12.09 1.65
N THR A 108 -4.07 12.28 0.56
CA THR A 108 -5.38 12.98 0.60
C THR A 108 -6.55 12.08 1.01
N TYR A 109 -6.38 10.76 0.89
CA TYR A 109 -7.41 9.77 1.27
C TYR A 109 -7.41 9.43 2.75
N PHE A 110 -6.36 9.79 3.51
CA PHE A 110 -6.35 9.68 4.97
C PHE A 110 -7.27 10.71 5.63
N VAL A 111 -7.86 10.38 6.78
CA VAL A 111 -8.70 11.30 7.57
C VAL A 111 -7.85 12.46 8.10
N LYS A 112 -6.71 12.15 8.73
CA LYS A 112 -5.69 13.12 9.15
C LYS A 112 -4.49 13.05 8.18
N LYS A 113 -4.13 14.18 7.57
CA LYS A 113 -3.03 14.27 6.58
C LYS A 113 -1.73 13.67 7.15
N PRO A 114 -1.14 12.65 6.51
CA PRO A 114 0.16 12.11 6.89
C PRO A 114 1.25 13.18 6.83
N LYS A 115 2.20 13.13 7.75
CA LYS A 115 3.40 13.98 7.71
C LYS A 115 4.43 13.38 6.76
N ASP A 116 5.17 14.21 6.04
CA ASP A 116 6.45 13.78 5.46
C ASP A 116 7.41 13.44 6.60
N VAL A 117 8.11 12.32 6.50
CA VAL A 117 9.11 11.89 7.48
C VAL A 117 10.46 11.51 6.86
N ALA A 118 10.54 11.53 5.52
CA ALA A 118 11.77 11.42 4.76
C ALA A 118 11.45 11.73 3.29
N SER A 119 12.10 12.73 2.73
CA SER A 119 12.18 12.90 1.28
C SER A 119 13.63 12.80 0.88
N VAL A 120 13.93 11.96 -0.12
CA VAL A 120 15.26 11.88 -0.73
C VAL A 120 15.10 12.25 -2.19
N ARG A 121 15.91 13.21 -2.64
CA ARG A 121 16.03 13.66 -4.03
C ARG A 121 17.42 13.25 -4.52
N TYR A 122 17.50 12.82 -5.78
CA TYR A 122 18.73 12.52 -6.50
C TYR A 122 18.76 13.28 -7.83
#